data_AF-A0A8D9D6I6-F1
#
_entry.id   AF-A0A8D9D6I6-F1
#
_cell.length_a   1.000
_cell.length_b   1.000
_cell.length_c   1.000
_cell.angle_alpha   90.00
_cell.angle_beta   90.00
_cell.angle_gamma   90.00
#
_symmetry.space_group_name_H-M   'P 1'
#
loop_
_entity.id
_entity.type
_entity.pdbx_description
1 polymer ?
#
loop_
_entity_poly.entity_id
_entity_poly.type
_entity_poly.pdbx_seq_one_letter_code
_entity_poly.pdbx_strand_id
1 'polypeptide(L)'
;MSTVLPVRLFHGAWRRNDDGYWIFQRRPSDLGLTVLIKPTETFEGLQSIIRDHYNLKPDTPFTVAYHPPEWLLEPEGTRTPPTPITTTSEVEAMMSL
;
A
#
# COMPACT_ATOMS: atom_id res chain seq x y z
N MET A 1 -6.32 -13.44 -19.82
CA MET A 1 -7.04 -12.16 -19.63
C MET A 1 -6.59 -11.62 -18.30
N SER A 2 -5.99 -10.43 -18.27
CA SER A 2 -5.45 -9.90 -17.02
C SER A 2 -6.56 -9.11 -16.32
N THR A 3 -7.01 -9.63 -15.16
CA THR A 3 -8.19 -9.14 -14.44
C THR A 3 -7.82 -7.92 -13.61
N VAL A 4 -8.66 -6.89 -13.62
CA VAL A 4 -8.52 -5.72 -12.75
C VAL A 4 -8.76 -6.16 -11.30
N LEU A 5 -7.88 -5.82 -10.36
CA LEU A 5 -8.04 -6.20 -8.96
C LEU A 5 -8.41 -4.98 -8.08
N PRO A 6 -9.35 -5.16 -7.13
CA PRO A 6 -9.62 -4.14 -6.13
C PRO A 6 -8.50 -4.13 -5.09
N VAL A 7 -7.85 -2.97 -4.93
CA VAL A 7 -6.87 -2.72 -3.86
C VAL A 7 -7.43 -1.65 -2.93
N ARG A 8 -7.25 -1.83 -1.62
CA ARG A 8 -7.70 -0.88 -0.62
C ARG A 8 -6.53 -0.04 -0.12
N LEU A 9 -6.63 1.27 -0.33
CA LEU A 9 -5.66 2.26 0.10
C LEU A 9 -6.09 2.85 1.45
N PHE A 10 -5.11 3.05 2.31
CA PHE A 10 -5.27 3.74 3.57
C PHE A 10 -4.13 4.73 3.78
N HIS A 11 -4.42 5.80 4.52
CA HIS A 11 -3.46 6.82 4.92
C HIS A 11 -3.25 6.76 6.43
N GLY A 12 -1.99 6.68 6.82
CA GLY A 12 -1.58 6.49 8.20
C GLY A 12 -0.07 6.49 8.33
N ALA A 13 0.40 5.96 9.46
CA ALA A 13 1.81 5.78 9.73
C ALA A 13 2.06 4.35 10.20
N TRP A 14 3.12 3.73 9.66
CA TRP A 14 3.65 2.50 10.22
C TRP A 14 4.44 2.81 11.49
N ARG A 15 4.19 2.03 12.54
CA ARG A 15 4.95 2.10 13.79
C ARG A 15 5.36 0.71 14.23
N ARG A 16 6.59 0.60 14.74
CA ARG A 16 7.05 -0.60 15.42
C ARG A 16 6.73 -0.46 16.92
N ASN A 17 6.08 -1.47 17.50
CA ASN A 17 5.82 -1.51 18.95
C ASN A 17 7.01 -2.14 19.71
N ASP A 18 6.93 -2.13 21.05
CA ASP A 18 7.99 -2.65 21.92
C ASP A 18 8.20 -4.16 21.76
N ASP A 19 7.17 -4.90 21.38
CA ASP A 19 7.22 -6.34 21.07
C ASP A 19 7.80 -6.63 19.67
N GLY A 20 8.18 -5.59 18.93
CA GLY A 20 8.85 -5.69 17.63
C GLY A 20 7.93 -5.81 16.40
N TYR A 21 6.61 -5.74 16.58
CA TYR A 21 5.61 -5.78 15.51
C TYR A 21 5.40 -4.43 14.85
N TRP A 22 5.22 -4.45 13.53
CA TRP A 22 4.79 -3.31 12.74
C TRP A 22 3.25 -3.22 12.71
N ILE A 23 2.73 -2.04 13.03
CA ILE A 23 1.31 -1.74 13.10
C ILE A 23 1.04 -0.51 12.25
N PHE A 24 0.04 -0.61 11.37
CA PHE A 24 -0.42 0.55 10.61
C PHE A 24 -1.41 1.36 11.44
N GLN A 25 -0.99 2.54 11.87
CA GLN A 25 -1.85 3.50 12.54
C GLN A 25 -2.55 4.37 11.50
N ARG A 26 -3.75 3.94 11.11
CA ARG A 26 -4.63 4.67 10.20
C ARG A 26 -5.00 6.03 10.77
N ARG A 27 -5.03 7.07 9.94
CA ARG A 27 -5.59 8.36 10.33
C ARG A 27 -7.08 8.21 10.67
N PRO A 28 -7.57 8.75 11.79
CA PRO A 28 -8.97 8.58 12.19
C PRO A 28 -10.00 9.06 11.15
N SER A 29 -9.66 10.08 10.37
CA SER A 29 -10.53 10.64 9.33
C SER A 29 -10.45 9.93 7.98
N ASP A 30 -9.52 8.99 7.81
CA ASP A 30 -9.37 8.27 6.55
C ASP A 30 -10.41 7.16 6.46
N LEU A 31 -11.33 7.23 5.48
CA LEU A 31 -12.33 6.19 5.21
C LEU A 31 -11.81 5.11 4.25
N GLY A 32 -10.62 5.31 3.71
CA GLY A 32 -9.95 4.40 2.80
C GLY A 32 -10.58 4.47 1.42
N LEU A 33 -9.79 4.10 0.41
CA LEU A 33 -10.23 4.11 -0.98
C LEU A 33 -10.08 2.70 -1.57
N THR A 34 -11.15 2.20 -2.17
CA THR A 34 -11.03 1.04 -3.06
C THR A 34 -10.71 1.54 -4.45
N VAL A 35 -9.54 1.19 -4.96
CA VAL A 35 -9.10 1.46 -6.33
C VAL A 35 -9.05 0.17 -7.13
N LEU A 36 -9.50 0.27 -8.37
CA LEU A 36 -9.41 -0.80 -9.34
C LEU A 36 -8.09 -0.68 -10.08
N ILE A 37 -7.11 -1.48 -9.69
CA ILE A 37 -5.78 -1.45 -10.29
C ILE A 37 -5.76 -2.37 -11.51
N LYS A 38 -5.38 -1.79 -12.64
CA LYS A 38 -5.19 -2.55 -13.87
C LYS A 38 -3.87 -3.31 -13.78
N PRO A 39 -3.75 -4.47 -14.45
CA PRO A 39 -2.48 -5.20 -14.51
C PRO A 39 -1.33 -4.42 -15.18
N THR A 40 -1.66 -3.43 -15.99
CA THR A 40 -0.71 -2.52 -16.62
C THR A 40 -0.54 -1.21 -15.84
N GLU A 41 -1.02 -1.15 -14.59
CA GLU A 41 -0.89 0.05 -13.77
C GLU A 41 0.58 0.30 -13.44
N THR A 42 0.98 1.55 -13.53
CA THR A 42 2.36 1.97 -13.24
C THR A 42 2.46 2.48 -11.82
N PHE A 43 3.67 2.47 -11.26
CA PHE A 43 3.89 3.11 -9.96
C PHE A 43 3.53 4.60 -9.98
N GLU A 44 3.87 5.33 -11.05
CA GLU A 44 3.50 6.75 -11.22
C GLU A 44 1.97 6.94 -11.28
N GLY A 45 1.26 6.06 -11.99
CA GLY A 45 -0.20 6.07 -12.05
C GLY A 45 -0.82 5.87 -10.67
N LEU A 46 -0.34 4.88 -9.91
CA LEU A 46 -0.75 4.66 -8.52
C LEU A 46 -0.46 5.88 -7.64
N GLN A 47 0.71 6.51 -7.81
CA GLN A 47 1.05 7.75 -7.09
C GLN A 47 0.09 8.89 -7.44
N SER A 48 -0.29 9.05 -8.70
CA SER A 48 -1.28 10.07 -9.11
C SER A 48 -2.61 9.84 -8.42
N ILE A 49 -3.12 8.60 -8.42
CA ILE A 49 -4.38 8.24 -7.77
C ILE A 49 -4.34 8.57 -6.26
N ILE A 50 -3.23 8.24 -5.59
CA ILE A 50 -3.03 8.51 -4.16
C ILE A 50 -3.00 10.03 -3.91
N ARG A 51 -2.27 10.80 -4.73
CA ARG A 51 -2.19 12.26 -4.60
C ARG A 51 -3.55 12.91 -4.78
N ASP A 52 -4.30 12.52 -5.81
CA ASP A 52 -5.61 13.06 -6.12
C ASP A 52 -6.60 12.75 -4.98
N HIS A 53 -6.63 11.50 -4.50
CA HIS A 53 -7.57 11.10 -3.46
C HIS A 53 -7.30 11.79 -2.12
N TYR A 54 -6.03 11.86 -1.70
CA TYR A 54 -5.66 12.47 -0.42
C TYR A 54 -5.37 13.98 -0.52
N ASN A 55 -5.63 14.59 -1.68
CA ASN A 55 -5.38 16.00 -1.97
C ASN A 55 -3.95 16.44 -1.57
N LEU A 56 -2.97 15.60 -1.93
CA LEU A 56 -1.57 15.86 -1.65
C LEU A 56 -1.04 16.89 -2.64
N LYS A 57 -0.31 17.90 -2.15
CA LYS A 57 0.39 18.82 -3.05
C LYS A 57 1.42 18.04 -3.89
N PRO A 58 1.77 18.53 -5.09
CA PRO A 58 2.74 17.88 -5.97
C PRO A 58 4.06 17.53 -5.26
N ASP A 59 4.55 18.44 -4.41
CA ASP A 59 5.82 18.29 -3.72
C ASP A 59 5.70 17.59 -2.35
N THR A 60 4.49 17.22 -1.92
CA THR A 60 4.32 16.50 -0.66
C THR A 60 4.93 15.10 -0.81
N PRO A 61 5.95 14.74 0.00
CA PRO A 61 6.50 13.39 -0.03
C PRO A 61 5.55 12.40 0.65
N PHE A 62 5.49 11.19 0.12
CA PHE A 62 4.82 10.06 0.76
C PHE A 62 5.51 8.75 0.36
N THR A 63 5.23 7.69 1.12
CA THR A 63 5.70 6.33 0.83
C THR A 63 4.50 5.42 0.67
N VAL A 64 4.54 4.54 -0.32
CA VAL A 64 3.56 3.47 -0.51
C VAL A 64 4.16 2.19 0.05
N ALA A 65 3.38 1.46 0.85
CA ALA A 65 3.79 0.15 1.32
C ALA A 65 2.65 -0.84 1.15
N TYR A 66 2.98 -2.03 0.67
CA TYR A 66 2.05 -3.13 0.56
C TYR A 66 1.93 -3.86 1.90
N HIS A 67 0.70 -4.09 2.33
CA HIS A 67 0.42 -5.04 3.39
C HIS A 67 -0.19 -6.30 2.78
N PRO A 68 0.56 -7.40 2.71
CA PRO A 68 0.06 -8.63 2.12
C PRO A 68 -1.05 -9.26 2.98
N PRO A 69 -1.79 -10.22 2.42
CA PRO A 69 -2.71 -11.05 3.19
C PRO A 69 -2.01 -11.76 4.35
N GLU A 70 -2.75 -12.04 5.43
CA GLU A 70 -2.22 -12.64 6.66
C GLU A 70 -1.48 -13.97 6.41
N TRP A 71 -1.95 -14.79 5.47
CA TRP A 71 -1.33 -16.07 5.14
C TRP A 71 0.10 -15.94 4.59
N LEU A 72 0.44 -14.81 3.96
CA LEU A 72 1.78 -14.56 3.44
C LEU A 72 2.72 -14.00 4.52
N LEU A 73 2.16 -13.59 5.67
CA LEU A 73 2.91 -13.08 6.81
C LEU A 73 3.31 -14.21 7.77
N GLU A 74 2.75 -15.40 7.66
CA GLU A 74 3.08 -16.50 8.57
C GLU A 74 4.46 -17.12 8.27
N PRO A 75 5.20 -17.59 9.31
CA PRO A 75 4.88 -17.52 10.74
C PRO A 75 5.28 -16.21 11.44
N GLU A 76 6.04 -15.33 10.79
CA GLU A 76 6.64 -14.16 11.41
C GLU A 76 5.60 -13.09 11.83
N GLY A 77 4.44 -13.07 11.17
CA GLY A 77 3.44 -12.03 11.26
C GLY A 77 3.97 -10.69 10.76
N THR A 78 3.56 -9.59 11.40
CA THR A 78 4.05 -8.24 11.07
C THR A 78 5.38 -7.89 11.75
N ARG A 79 6.22 -8.88 12.10
CA ARG A 79 7.55 -8.61 12.70
C ARG A 79 8.57 -8.11 11.69
N THR A 80 8.30 -8.30 10.41
CA THR A 80 9.08 -7.71 9.31
C THR A 80 8.57 -6.30 8.99
N PRO A 81 9.45 -5.39 8.55
CA PRO A 81 9.04 -4.06 8.10
C PRO A 81 8.02 -4.14 6.95
N PRO A 82 7.12 -3.16 6.83
CA PRO A 82 6.19 -3.10 5.72
C PRO A 82 6.95 -2.99 4.39
N THR A 83 6.51 -3.71 3.36
CA THR A 83 7.20 -3.77 2.06
C THR A 83 6.96 -2.48 1.28
N PRO A 84 7.97 -1.61 1.08
CA PRO A 84 7.78 -0.42 0.27
C PRO A 84 7.55 -0.80 -1.19
N ILE A 85 6.66 -0.07 -1.86
CA ILE A 85 6.52 -0.10 -3.32
C ILE A 85 7.19 1.16 -3.85
N THR A 86 8.17 0.98 -4.72
CA THR A 86 8.99 2.06 -5.31
C THR A 86 9.10 1.97 -6.83
N THR A 87 8.72 0.84 -7.43
CA THR A 87 8.86 0.54 -8.85
C THR A 87 7.58 -0.06 -9.42
N THR A 88 7.40 0.07 -10.75
CA THR A 88 6.28 -0.56 -11.47
C THR A 88 6.33 -2.09 -11.37
N SER A 89 7.51 -2.71 -11.41
CA SER A 89 7.65 -4.17 -11.24
C SER A 89 7.14 -4.67 -9.89
N GLU A 90 7.26 -3.87 -8.83
CA GLU A 90 6.72 -4.23 -7.51
C GLU A 90 5.19 -4.11 -7.48
N VAL A 91 4.61 -3.17 -8.23
CA VAL A 91 3.15 -3.10 -8.43
C VAL A 91 2.65 -4.34 -9.18
N GLU A 92 3.34 -4.75 -10.25
CA GLU A 92 3.01 -5.96 -10.99
C GLU A 92 3.10 -7.22 -10.12
N ALA A 93 4.16 -7.33 -9.31
CA ALA A 93 4.34 -8.43 -8.37
C ALA A 93 3.22 -8.49 -7.32
N MET A 94 2.86 -7.33 -6.73
CA MET A 94 1.74 -7.20 -5.80
C MET A 94 0.42 -7.70 -6.41
N MET A 95 0.19 -7.40 -7.69
CA MET A 95 -1.03 -7.76 -8.42
C MET A 95 -1.05 -9.21 -8.92
N SER A 96 0.05 -9.93 -8.78
CA SER A 96 0.20 -11.32 -9.24
C SER A 96 0.11 -12.35 -8.10
N LEU A 97 -0.12 -11.89 -6.87
CA LEU A 97 -0.36 -12.71 -5.66
C LEU A 97 -1.80 -13.23 -5.62
#